data_AF-Q1YRH0-F1
#
_entry.id   AF-Q1YRH0-F1
#
_cell.length_a   1.000
_cell.length_b   1.000
_cell.length_c   1.000
_cell.angle_alpha   90.00
_cell.angle_beta   90.00
_cell.angle_gamma   90.00
#
_symmetry.space_group_name_H-M   'P 1'
#
loop_
_entity.id
_entity.type
_entity.pdbx_description
1 polymer ?
#
loop_
_entity_poly.entity_id
_entity_poly.type
_entity_poly.pdbx_seq_one_letter_code
_entity_poly.pdbx_strand_id
1 'polypeptide(L)'
;MTTHISAVNQKLVFARQLLRMLDAGGSSVSRTHQIAATAQSVAVQLHQAWFWHCRNIAEGYKLQDLESVTDGDSLVALLAKQGKCPGEAVELQTLQHDPNSWLSELLLAHKNIYLLPVVRKAEMDVDRLPIISLDGPAVVEWTIEAAQLWLQSLQELIDRHREMMIEF
;
A
#
# COMPACT_ATOMS: atom_id res chain seq x y z
N MET A 1 -20.82 0.48 14.12
CA MET A 1 -19.63 0.56 13.25
C MET A 1 -19.62 -0.68 12.38
N THR A 2 -19.41 -0.53 11.08
CA THR A 2 -19.29 -1.70 10.19
C THR A 2 -17.95 -2.40 10.41
N THR A 3 -17.91 -3.71 10.15
CA THR A 3 -16.73 -4.55 10.42
C THR A 3 -15.48 -4.02 9.71
N HIS A 4 -15.63 -3.50 8.48
CA HIS A 4 -14.52 -2.97 7.69
C HIS A 4 -13.91 -1.69 8.28
N ILE A 5 -14.72 -0.76 8.82
CA ILE A 5 -14.19 0.48 9.45
C ILE A 5 -13.25 0.13 10.61
N SER A 6 -13.68 -0.79 11.48
CA SER A 6 -12.88 -1.23 12.62
C SER A 6 -11.59 -1.91 12.17
N ALA A 7 -11.68 -2.76 11.14
CA ALA A 7 -10.54 -3.47 10.57
C ALA A 7 -9.52 -2.49 9.95
N VAL A 8 -9.95 -1.50 9.18
CA VAL A 8 -9.10 -0.42 8.65
C VAL A 8 -8.37 0.32 9.77
N ASN A 9 -9.11 0.75 10.80
CA ASN A 9 -8.55 1.50 11.92
C ASN A 9 -7.48 0.69 12.68
N GLN A 10 -7.72 -0.61 12.87
CA GLN A 10 -6.74 -1.51 13.50
C GLN A 10 -5.42 -1.54 12.71
N LYS A 11 -5.49 -1.60 11.38
CA LYS A 11 -4.29 -1.65 10.53
C LYS A 11 -3.51 -0.34 10.54
N LEU A 12 -4.20 0.80 10.52
CA LEU A 12 -3.55 2.11 10.69
C LEU A 12 -2.87 2.23 12.06
N VAL A 13 -3.47 1.70 13.13
CA VAL A 13 -2.85 1.66 14.46
C VAL A 13 -1.58 0.79 14.45
N PHE A 14 -1.62 -0.40 13.84
CA PHE A 14 -0.45 -1.28 13.75
C PHE A 14 0.69 -0.63 12.96
N ALA A 15 0.40 -0.01 11.82
CA ALA A 15 1.39 0.73 11.03
C ALA A 15 2.06 1.85 11.85
N ARG A 16 1.28 2.65 12.59
CA ARG A 16 1.82 3.68 13.49
C ARG A 16 2.70 3.09 14.59
N GLN A 17 2.29 1.97 15.18
CA GLN A 17 3.05 1.35 16.26
C GLN A 17 4.38 0.77 15.76
N LEU A 18 4.39 0.14 14.58
CA LEU A 18 5.62 -0.35 13.95
C LEU A 18 6.64 0.76 13.75
N LEU A 19 6.22 1.93 13.23
CA LEU A 19 7.10 3.08 13.06
C LEU A 19 7.64 3.63 14.39
N ARG A 20 6.83 3.60 15.46
CA ARG A 20 7.25 4.05 16.80
C ARG A 20 8.23 3.11 17.50
N MET A 21 8.17 1.82 17.18
CA MET A 21 9.02 0.79 17.78
C MET A 21 10.45 0.75 17.20
N LEU A 22 10.74 1.54 16.17
CA LEU A 22 12.07 1.60 15.58
C LEU A 22 13.02 2.37 16.52
N ASP A 23 13.77 1.62 17.33
CA ASP A 23 14.77 2.17 18.26
C ASP A 23 16.00 2.75 17.54
N ALA A 24 16.55 3.84 18.09
CA ALA A 24 17.71 4.53 17.53
C ALA A 24 19.08 3.93 17.93
N GLY A 25 19.12 2.81 18.67
CA GLY A 25 20.30 2.36 19.44
C GLY A 25 21.18 1.24 18.84
N GLY A 26 20.98 0.82 17.59
CA GLY A 26 21.71 -0.29 16.95
C GLY A 26 22.97 0.10 16.16
N SER A 27 23.83 -0.90 15.85
CA SER A 27 24.91 -0.75 14.86
C SER A 27 24.36 -0.43 13.46
N SER A 28 25.15 0.16 12.57
CA SER A 28 24.66 0.64 11.25
C SER A 28 24.00 -0.45 10.40
N VAL A 29 24.59 -1.66 10.34
CA VAL A 29 24.03 -2.80 9.59
C VAL A 29 22.76 -3.34 10.23
N SER A 30 22.74 -3.46 11.56
CA SER A 30 21.53 -3.85 12.31
C SER A 30 20.40 -2.85 12.05
N ARG A 31 20.73 -1.56 11.98
CA ARG A 31 19.80 -0.47 11.70
C ARG A 31 19.20 -0.55 10.30
N THR A 32 19.97 -0.87 9.26
CA THR A 32 19.44 -1.03 7.90
C THR A 32 18.43 -2.18 7.80
N HIS A 33 18.72 -3.33 8.43
CA HIS A 33 17.77 -4.45 8.44
C HIS A 33 16.51 -4.13 9.26
N GLN A 34 16.64 -3.42 10.39
CA GLN A 34 15.51 -2.96 11.19
C GLN A 34 14.62 -1.97 10.43
N ILE A 35 15.23 -1.04 9.68
CA ILE A 35 14.51 -0.10 8.81
C ILE A 35 13.73 -0.88 7.76
N ALA A 36 14.39 -1.78 7.02
CA ALA A 36 13.73 -2.54 5.95
C ALA A 36 12.60 -3.42 6.47
N ALA A 37 12.82 -4.14 7.58
CA ALA A 37 11.80 -4.99 8.20
C ALA A 37 10.59 -4.18 8.68
N THR A 38 10.85 -3.00 9.27
CA THR A 38 9.79 -2.08 9.71
C THR A 38 8.99 -1.55 8.52
N ALA A 39 9.67 -1.05 7.48
CA ALA A 39 9.04 -0.50 6.29
C ALA A 39 8.18 -1.56 5.56
N GLN A 40 8.69 -2.79 5.40
CA GLN A 40 7.93 -3.90 4.82
C GLN A 40 6.70 -4.25 5.67
N SER A 41 6.86 -4.31 6.99
CA SER A 41 5.75 -4.59 7.91
C SER A 41 4.66 -3.51 7.83
N VAL A 42 5.05 -2.24 7.73
CA VAL A 42 4.13 -1.12 7.50
C VAL A 42 3.40 -1.28 6.17
N ALA A 43 4.10 -1.57 5.08
CA ALA A 43 3.49 -1.77 3.76
C ALA A 43 2.42 -2.88 3.78
N VAL A 44 2.66 -4.00 4.47
CA VAL A 44 1.66 -5.07 4.66
C VAL A 44 0.41 -4.58 5.40
N GLN A 45 0.59 -3.83 6.50
CA GLN A 45 -0.58 -3.30 7.23
C GLN A 45 -1.35 -2.28 6.37
N LEU A 46 -0.66 -1.38 5.66
CA LEU A 46 -1.30 -0.36 4.83
C LEU A 46 -2.00 -0.95 3.61
N HIS A 47 -1.42 -1.94 2.95
CA HIS A 47 -2.11 -2.67 1.88
C HIS A 47 -3.42 -3.28 2.39
N GLN A 48 -3.40 -3.92 3.56
CA GLN A 48 -4.62 -4.48 4.16
C GLN A 48 -5.65 -3.41 4.53
N ALA A 49 -5.19 -2.26 5.03
CA ALA A 49 -6.05 -1.11 5.31
C ALA A 49 -6.72 -0.59 4.03
N TRP A 50 -5.97 -0.41 2.95
CA TRP A 50 -6.48 0.00 1.64
C TRP A 50 -7.52 -0.99 1.10
N PHE A 51 -7.21 -2.29 1.14
CA PHE A 51 -8.12 -3.34 0.67
C PHE A 51 -9.46 -3.32 1.44
N TRP A 52 -9.40 -3.23 2.77
CA TRP A 52 -10.62 -3.13 3.58
C TRP A 52 -11.34 -1.80 3.41
N HIS A 53 -10.62 -0.73 3.06
CA HIS A 53 -11.24 0.55 2.69
C HIS A 53 -12.03 0.43 1.38
N CYS A 54 -11.52 -0.30 0.38
CA CYS A 54 -12.29 -0.59 -0.84
C CYS A 54 -13.63 -1.27 -0.51
N ARG A 55 -13.61 -2.28 0.37
CA ARG A 55 -14.81 -2.96 0.85
C ARG A 55 -15.70 -2.07 1.72
N ASN A 56 -15.11 -1.16 2.49
CA ASN A 56 -15.87 -0.17 3.26
C ASN A 56 -16.65 0.80 2.35
N ILE A 57 -16.03 1.27 1.26
CA ILE A 57 -16.70 2.09 0.25
C ILE A 57 -17.84 1.29 -0.39
N ALA A 58 -17.57 0.06 -0.82
CA ALA A 58 -18.60 -0.83 -1.38
C ALA A 58 -19.80 -1.02 -0.44
N GLU A 59 -19.53 -1.22 0.86
CA GLU A 59 -20.53 -1.34 1.91
C GLU A 59 -21.34 -0.04 2.09
N GLY A 60 -20.67 1.12 2.10
CA GLY A 60 -21.31 2.44 2.17
C GLY A 60 -22.29 2.67 1.02
N TYR A 61 -21.92 2.23 -0.18
CA TYR A 61 -22.79 2.25 -1.35
C TYR A 61 -23.72 1.03 -1.48
N LYS A 62 -23.90 0.23 -0.44
CA LYS A 62 -24.86 -0.90 -0.39
C LYS A 62 -24.62 -1.96 -1.48
N LEU A 63 -23.37 -2.20 -1.85
CA LEU A 63 -23.01 -3.32 -2.72
C LEU A 63 -23.34 -4.64 -1.98
N GLN A 64 -24.01 -5.57 -2.66
CA GLN A 64 -24.43 -6.84 -2.02
C GLN A 64 -23.27 -7.83 -1.90
N ASP A 65 -22.41 -7.89 -2.91
CA ASP A 65 -21.30 -8.83 -2.98
C ASP A 65 -19.97 -8.12 -2.69
N LEU A 66 -19.70 -7.94 -1.39
CA LEU A 66 -18.47 -7.28 -0.90
C LEU A 66 -17.23 -8.15 -1.11
N GLU A 67 -17.39 -9.48 -1.17
CA GLU A 67 -16.25 -10.40 -1.28
C GLU A 67 -15.61 -10.34 -2.68
N SER A 68 -16.40 -10.05 -3.71
CA SER A 68 -15.92 -9.82 -5.07
C SER A 68 -15.11 -8.53 -5.24
N VAL A 69 -15.06 -7.65 -4.24
CA VAL A 69 -14.19 -6.45 -4.25
C VAL A 69 -12.79 -6.87 -3.84
N THR A 70 -11.88 -6.90 -4.81
CA THR A 70 -10.47 -7.31 -4.65
C THR A 70 -9.47 -6.16 -4.72
N ASP A 71 -9.86 -5.04 -5.33
CA ASP A 71 -9.01 -3.89 -5.67
C ASP A 71 -9.87 -2.68 -6.12
N GLY A 72 -9.23 -1.59 -6.57
CA GLY A 72 -9.94 -0.42 -7.10
C GLY A 72 -10.74 -0.70 -8.38
N ASP A 73 -10.26 -1.61 -9.23
CA ASP A 73 -10.88 -1.95 -10.51
C ASP A 73 -12.19 -2.71 -10.33
N SER A 74 -12.15 -3.77 -9.53
CA SER A 74 -13.32 -4.56 -9.14
C SER A 74 -14.34 -3.72 -8.39
N LEU A 75 -13.91 -2.82 -7.50
CA LEU A 75 -14.79 -1.88 -6.81
C LEU A 75 -15.59 -1.02 -7.81
N VAL A 76 -14.90 -0.33 -8.72
CA VAL A 76 -15.54 0.52 -9.74
C VAL A 76 -16.46 -0.32 -10.64
N ALA A 77 -16.00 -1.46 -11.13
CA ALA A 77 -16.79 -2.32 -12.02
C ALA A 77 -18.07 -2.86 -11.35
N LEU A 78 -18.00 -3.25 -10.07
CA LEU A 78 -19.14 -3.78 -9.33
C LEU A 78 -20.17 -2.69 -8.99
N LEU A 79 -19.70 -1.49 -8.62
CA LEU A 79 -20.59 -0.35 -8.37
C LEU A 79 -21.26 0.14 -9.66
N ALA A 80 -20.53 0.14 -10.79
CA ALA A 80 -21.08 0.51 -12.10
C ALA A 80 -22.21 -0.42 -12.54
N LYS A 81 -22.14 -1.72 -12.22
CA LYS A 81 -23.25 -2.68 -12.45
C LYS A 81 -24.53 -2.32 -11.71
N GLN A 82 -24.44 -1.55 -10.62
CA GLN A 82 -25.58 -1.00 -9.88
C GLN A 82 -25.95 0.43 -10.31
N GLY A 83 -25.35 0.95 -11.39
CA GLY A 83 -25.56 2.32 -11.85
C GLY A 83 -24.92 3.39 -10.95
N LYS A 84 -23.94 3.02 -10.11
CA LYS A 84 -23.24 3.94 -9.19
C LYS A 84 -21.80 4.17 -9.65
N CYS A 85 -21.32 5.40 -9.54
CA CYS A 85 -19.94 5.76 -9.85
C CYS A 85 -19.43 6.79 -8.83
N PRO A 86 -19.21 6.39 -7.57
CA PRO A 86 -18.81 7.33 -6.52
C PRO A 86 -17.35 7.79 -6.71
N GLY A 87 -17.07 9.04 -6.35
CA GLY A 87 -15.77 9.67 -6.55
C GLY A 87 -14.63 8.94 -5.83
N GLU A 88 -14.91 8.41 -4.63
CA GLU A 88 -13.99 7.64 -3.80
C GLU A 88 -13.48 6.37 -4.48
N ALA A 89 -14.36 5.66 -5.19
CA ALA A 89 -14.00 4.46 -5.92
C ALA A 89 -13.15 4.79 -7.15
N VAL A 90 -13.53 5.83 -7.90
CA VAL A 90 -12.78 6.31 -9.06
C VAL A 90 -11.41 6.84 -8.66
N GLU A 91 -11.30 7.54 -7.54
CA GLU A 91 -10.03 8.03 -7.02
C GLU A 91 -9.09 6.89 -6.64
N LEU A 92 -9.58 5.86 -5.94
CA LEU A 92 -8.78 4.68 -5.61
C LEU A 92 -8.27 3.95 -6.85
N GLN A 93 -9.12 3.78 -7.87
CA GLN A 93 -8.72 3.20 -9.14
C GLN A 93 -7.66 4.06 -9.85
N THR A 94 -7.87 5.38 -9.88
CA THR A 94 -6.94 6.33 -10.51
C THR A 94 -5.58 6.28 -9.85
N LEU A 95 -5.53 6.35 -8.52
CA LEU A 95 -4.28 6.23 -7.77
C LEU A 95 -3.62 4.86 -7.97
N GLN A 96 -4.39 3.77 -7.99
CA GLN A 96 -3.85 2.43 -8.26
C GLN A 96 -3.18 2.34 -9.64
N HIS A 97 -3.71 3.01 -10.66
CA HIS A 97 -3.17 2.96 -12.03
C HIS A 97 -2.11 4.00 -12.34
N ASP A 98 -2.06 5.12 -11.62
CA ASP A 98 -1.01 6.12 -11.80
C ASP A 98 0.33 5.62 -11.24
N PRO A 99 1.33 5.31 -12.09
CA PRO A 99 2.62 4.77 -11.65
C PRO A 99 3.42 5.73 -10.76
N ASN A 100 3.07 7.03 -10.76
CA ASN A 100 3.73 8.04 -9.94
C ASN A 100 2.99 8.30 -8.62
N SER A 101 1.88 7.60 -8.36
CA SER A 101 1.14 7.77 -7.12
C SER A 101 1.78 6.99 -5.98
N TRP A 102 1.64 7.53 -4.78
CA TRP A 102 2.04 6.86 -3.53
C TRP A 102 1.33 5.50 -3.35
N LEU A 103 0.10 5.35 -3.89
CA LEU A 103 -0.66 4.12 -3.75
C LEU A 103 -0.09 3.04 -4.67
N SER A 104 0.17 3.37 -5.93
CA SER A 104 0.78 2.43 -6.88
C SER A 104 2.16 1.98 -6.38
N GLU A 105 2.95 2.90 -5.84
CA GLU A 105 4.21 2.60 -5.16
C GLU A 105 4.02 1.63 -3.98
N LEU A 106 3.06 1.90 -3.08
CA LEU A 106 2.74 1.03 -1.95
C LEU A 106 2.30 -0.38 -2.40
N LEU A 107 1.44 -0.48 -3.41
CA LEU A 107 0.95 -1.77 -3.93
C LEU A 107 2.08 -2.57 -4.59
N LEU A 108 2.94 -1.89 -5.35
CA LEU A 108 4.14 -2.49 -5.93
C LEU A 108 5.12 -2.94 -4.84
N ALA A 109 5.35 -2.12 -3.81
CA ALA A 109 6.16 -2.45 -2.65
C ALA A 109 5.65 -3.70 -1.95
N HIS A 110 4.36 -3.74 -1.62
CA HIS A 110 3.72 -4.90 -1.01
C HIS A 110 3.88 -6.18 -1.86
N LYS A 111 3.67 -6.09 -3.17
CA LYS A 111 3.88 -7.23 -4.08
C LYS A 111 5.31 -7.76 -4.04
N ASN A 112 6.31 -6.86 -3.98
CA ASN A 112 7.73 -7.22 -3.96
C ASN A 112 8.16 -7.97 -2.68
N ILE A 113 7.43 -7.84 -1.56
CA ILE A 113 7.73 -8.58 -0.32
C ILE A 113 7.71 -10.09 -0.54
N TYR A 114 6.86 -10.57 -1.45
CA TYR A 114 6.66 -11.99 -1.72
C TYR A 114 7.50 -12.50 -2.90
N LEU A 115 8.30 -11.65 -3.52
CA LEU A 115 9.21 -12.03 -4.61
C LEU A 115 10.59 -12.38 -4.05
N LEU A 116 11.31 -13.26 -4.75
CA LEU A 116 12.69 -13.53 -4.41
C LEU A 116 13.51 -12.24 -4.59
N PRO A 117 14.32 -11.84 -3.57
CA PRO A 117 15.20 -10.70 -3.72
C PRO A 117 16.12 -10.92 -4.92
N VAL A 118 16.04 -10.04 -5.90
CA VAL A 118 16.98 -10.05 -7.02
C VAL A 118 18.29 -9.49 -6.50
N VAL A 119 19.13 -10.39 -6.01
CA VAL A 119 20.54 -10.10 -5.76
C VAL A 119 21.15 -9.81 -7.12
N ARG A 120 21.39 -8.53 -7.42
CA ARG A 120 22.28 -8.14 -8.52
C ARG A 120 23.67 -8.68 -8.15
N LYS A 121 23.96 -9.92 -8.54
CA LYS A 121 25.34 -10.40 -8.56
C LYS A 121 26.05 -9.50 -9.55
N ALA A 122 26.88 -8.59 -9.04
CA ALA A 122 27.95 -8.05 -9.86
C ALA A 122 28.82 -9.24 -10.23
N GLU A 123 28.67 -9.77 -11.45
CA GLU A 123 29.75 -10.56 -12.04
C GLU A 123 30.93 -9.60 -12.15
N MET A 124 31.85 -9.68 -11.19
CA MET A 124 33.13 -8.99 -11.24
C MET A 124 33.98 -9.67 -12.31
N ASP A 125 33.76 -9.30 -13.57
CA ASP A 125 34.76 -9.48 -14.61
C ASP A 125 35.67 -8.25 -14.55
N VAL A 126 36.94 -8.46 -14.20
CA VAL A 126 37.93 -7.42 -13.83
C VAL A 126 38.21 -6.45 -14.99
N ASP A 127 37.75 -6.74 -16.20
CA ASP A 127 37.97 -5.94 -17.41
C ASP A 127 36.69 -5.44 -18.12
N ARG A 128 35.49 -5.57 -17.52
CA ARG A 128 34.24 -5.11 -18.18
C ARG A 128 33.42 -4.14 -17.33
N LEU A 129 32.94 -3.09 -17.99
CA LEU A 129 31.90 -2.20 -17.43
C LEU A 129 30.68 -3.06 -17.07
N PRO A 130 30.15 -2.96 -15.83
CA PRO A 130 29.04 -3.78 -15.40
C PRO A 130 27.82 -3.52 -16.30
N ILE A 131 27.36 -4.57 -16.99
CA ILE A 131 26.14 -4.53 -17.79
C ILE A 131 24.96 -4.57 -16.80
N ILE A 132 24.34 -3.42 -16.57
CA ILE A 132 23.15 -3.32 -15.73
C ILE A 132 21.97 -3.81 -16.57
N SER A 133 21.49 -5.02 -16.29
CA SER A 133 20.22 -5.48 -16.88
C SER A 133 19.09 -4.61 -16.32
N LEU A 134 18.46 -3.82 -17.19
CA LEU A 134 17.36 -2.91 -16.85
C LEU A 134 16.02 -3.65 -16.67
N ASP A 135 15.94 -4.92 -17.08
CA ASP A 135 14.74 -5.77 -17.04
C ASP A 135 14.54 -6.52 -15.69
N GLY A 136 15.17 -6.04 -14.62
CA GLY A 136 14.95 -6.58 -13.28
C GLY A 136 13.64 -6.06 -12.65
N PRO A 137 13.02 -6.82 -11.72
CA PRO A 137 11.89 -6.31 -10.96
C PRO A 137 12.27 -5.00 -10.26
N ALA A 138 11.32 -4.07 -10.21
CA ALA A 138 11.51 -2.75 -9.61
C ALA A 138 12.12 -2.90 -8.21
N VAL A 139 13.30 -2.30 -8.02
CA VAL A 139 13.97 -2.32 -6.72
C VAL A 139 13.24 -1.33 -5.84
N VAL A 140 12.47 -1.86 -4.89
CA VAL A 140 11.79 -1.06 -3.87
C VAL A 140 12.83 -0.65 -2.84
N GLU A 141 13.04 0.64 -2.68
CA GLU A 141 13.89 1.17 -1.63
C GLU A 141 13.11 1.21 -0.32
N TRP A 142 13.47 0.34 0.63
CA TRP A 142 12.79 0.24 1.92
C TRP A 142 13.30 1.31 2.89
N THR A 143 12.64 2.46 2.92
CA THR A 143 12.98 3.59 3.79
C THR A 143 11.89 3.88 4.81
N ILE A 144 12.23 4.60 5.88
CA ILE A 144 11.23 5.04 6.87
C ILE A 144 10.40 6.18 6.30
N GLU A 145 11.01 7.03 5.48
CA GLU A 145 10.39 8.15 4.81
C GLU A 145 9.26 7.69 3.89
N ALA A 146 9.50 6.65 3.08
CA ALA A 146 8.46 6.06 2.23
C ALA A 146 7.32 5.46 3.07
N ALA A 147 7.64 4.71 4.13
CA ALA A 147 6.65 4.12 5.02
C ALA A 147 5.79 5.19 5.74
N GLN A 148 6.40 6.31 6.14
CA GLN A 148 5.71 7.46 6.74
C GLN A 148 4.82 8.18 5.73
N LEU A 149 5.30 8.37 4.50
CA LEU A 149 4.54 8.97 3.41
C LEU A 149 3.29 8.14 3.13
N TRP A 150 3.43 6.84 2.88
CA TRP A 150 2.29 5.95 2.60
C TRP A 150 1.26 5.95 3.74
N LEU A 151 1.72 5.94 4.99
CA LEU A 151 0.83 5.99 6.15
C LEU A 151 0.03 7.30 6.19
N GLN A 152 0.71 8.45 6.02
CA GLN A 152 0.07 9.76 6.04
C GLN A 152 -0.93 9.90 4.90
N SER A 153 -0.50 9.60 3.67
CA SER A 153 -1.35 9.71 2.48
C SER A 153 -2.56 8.78 2.53
N LEU A 154 -2.39 7.54 2.99
CA LEU A 154 -3.54 6.63 3.13
C LEU A 154 -4.51 7.09 4.22
N GLN A 155 -3.98 7.59 5.35
CA GLN A 155 -4.84 8.09 6.43
C GLN A 155 -5.64 9.32 5.97
N GLU A 156 -5.00 10.30 5.34
CA GLU A 156 -5.67 11.49 4.80
C GLU A 156 -6.75 11.13 3.77
N LEU A 157 -6.45 10.19 2.87
CA LEU A 157 -7.42 9.71 1.88
C LEU A 157 -8.63 9.04 2.55
N ILE A 158 -8.39 8.16 3.53
CA ILE A 158 -9.46 7.45 4.23
C ILE A 158 -10.35 8.43 5.01
N ASP A 159 -9.75 9.39 5.71
CA ASP A 159 -10.48 10.37 6.51
C ASP A 159 -11.36 11.24 5.58
N ARG A 160 -10.81 11.74 4.47
CA ARG A 160 -11.58 12.49 3.47
C ARG A 160 -12.70 11.67 2.83
N HIS A 161 -12.46 10.42 2.46
CA HIS A 161 -13.50 9.54 1.89
C HIS A 161 -14.63 9.29 2.90
N ARG A 162 -14.30 9.13 4.19
CA ARG A 162 -15.32 8.93 5.24
C ARG A 162 -16.18 10.16 5.42
N GLU A 163 -15.59 11.35 5.39
CA GLU A 163 -16.33 12.61 5.45
C GLU A 163 -17.31 12.72 4.28
N MET A 164 -16.85 12.48 3.04
CA MET A 164 -17.70 12.53 1.85
C MET A 164 -18.83 11.48 1.89
N MET A 165 -18.56 10.25 2.34
CA MET A 165 -19.59 9.21 2.44
C MET A 165 -20.65 9.45 3.53
N ILE A 166 -20.41 10.34 4.51
CA ILE A 166 -21.42 10.70 5.52
C ILE A 166 -22.46 11.67 4.94
N GLU A 167 -22.15 12.37 3.86
CA GLU A 167 -23.01 13.39 3.24
C GLU A 167 -24.10 12.81 2.30
N PHE A 168 -24.16 11.48 2.12
CA PHE A 168 -25.09 10.77 1.22
C PHE A 168 -25.88 9.65 1.91
#